data_AF-A0A950XZE4-F1
#
_entry.id   AF-A0A950XZE4-F1
#
_cell.length_a   1.000
_cell.length_b   1.000
_cell.length_c   1.000
_cell.angle_alpha   90.00
_cell.angle_beta   90.00
_cell.angle_gamma   90.00
#
_symmetry.space_group_name_H-M   'P 1'
#
loop_
_entity.id
_entity.type
_entity.pdbx_description
1 polymer ?
#
loop_
_entity_poly.entity_id
_entity_poly.type
_entity_poly.pdbx_seq_one_letter_code
_entity_poly.pdbx_strand_id
1 'polypeptide(L)'
;MQANPLTLDWVSSGNNPVGYYYVSPYTAEIQSSRQLITLYCIDFNHEVAPPWQWQADIRPLNLADVPSLQYGNLPNTNSTWVKYEAAAWLITQLTQSASKYQQAVDQYAAWDIFLDTGHVSAYDSSVAAVGGSFAGDIMGAYNNAFKAVQNGYAPDGWSVVSPDPDQRADSTQEFLTPDVGGNTVATPEPVSILLLGTVLLGVVALARWRLKRHGADYS
;
A
#
# COMPACT_ATOMS: atom_id res chain seq x y z
N MET A 1 -9.13 -21.28 6.38
CA MET A 1 -9.98 -20.68 7.43
C MET A 1 -10.74 -19.57 6.74
N GLN A 2 -12.07 -19.56 6.79
CA GLN A 2 -12.85 -18.47 6.22
C GLN A 2 -12.53 -17.24 7.07
N ALA A 3 -11.94 -16.19 6.48
CA ALA A 3 -11.72 -14.96 7.23
C ALA A 3 -13.08 -14.39 7.61
N ASN A 4 -13.14 -13.79 8.81
CA ASN A 4 -14.34 -13.14 9.28
C ASN A 4 -14.22 -11.68 8.84
N PRO A 5 -15.11 -11.19 7.97
CA PRO A 5 -15.01 -9.85 7.42
C PRO A 5 -14.98 -8.82 8.55
N LEU A 6 -14.07 -7.85 8.41
CA LEU A 6 -13.97 -6.69 9.28
C LEU A 6 -14.80 -5.56 8.68
N THR A 7 -15.36 -4.73 9.56
CA THR A 7 -16.02 -3.50 9.12
C THR A 7 -15.01 -2.35 9.08
N LEU A 8 -14.90 -1.72 7.92
CA LEU A 8 -14.03 -0.58 7.67
C LEU A 8 -14.84 0.69 7.47
N ASP A 9 -14.40 1.77 8.11
CA ASP A 9 -14.95 3.12 7.90
C ASP A 9 -14.00 3.92 6.99
N TRP A 10 -14.53 4.49 5.91
CA TRP A 10 -13.75 5.39 5.05
C TRP A 10 -13.43 6.68 5.80
N VAL A 11 -12.17 7.10 5.79
CA VAL A 11 -11.75 8.32 6.49
C VAL A 11 -11.35 9.41 5.50
N SER A 12 -10.58 9.07 4.45
CA SER A 12 -10.11 10.07 3.49
C SER A 12 -9.67 9.45 2.16
N SER A 13 -10.00 10.13 1.06
CA SER A 13 -9.45 9.89 -0.28
C SER A 13 -8.06 10.47 -0.49
N GLY A 14 -7.40 10.95 0.57
CA GLY A 14 -6.11 11.62 0.47
C GLY A 14 -6.23 13.02 -0.16
N ASN A 15 -5.10 13.54 -0.65
CA ASN A 15 -5.00 14.91 -1.16
C ASN A 15 -4.24 15.03 -2.49
N ASN A 16 -4.17 13.95 -3.27
CA ASN A 16 -3.45 13.92 -4.54
C ASN A 16 -4.44 13.76 -5.72
N PRO A 17 -5.09 14.85 -6.18
CA PRO A 17 -5.95 14.79 -7.36
C PRO A 17 -5.10 14.75 -8.64
N VAL A 18 -5.33 13.74 -9.48
CA VAL A 18 -4.66 13.56 -10.78
C VAL A 18 -5.67 13.11 -11.82
N GLY A 19 -5.69 13.78 -12.97
CA GLY A 19 -6.73 13.58 -13.98
C GLY A 19 -8.11 13.87 -13.38
N TYR A 20 -8.96 12.85 -13.35
CA TYR A 20 -10.30 12.93 -12.75
C TYR A 20 -10.43 12.26 -11.38
N TYR A 21 -9.36 11.68 -10.83
CA TYR A 21 -9.43 10.86 -9.62
C TYR A 21 -8.45 11.33 -8.55
N TYR A 22 -8.72 10.96 -7.30
CA TYR A 22 -7.72 11.01 -6.26
C TYR A 22 -6.89 9.73 -6.31
N VAL A 23 -5.57 9.83 -6.26
CA VAL A 23 -4.68 8.67 -6.17
C VAL A 23 -4.28 8.43 -4.71
N SER A 24 -3.90 7.18 -4.39
CA SER A 24 -3.48 6.78 -3.05
C SER A 24 -2.26 7.60 -2.54
N PRO A 25 -2.01 7.65 -1.22
CA PRO A 25 -2.67 6.90 -0.14
C PRO A 25 -4.08 7.38 0.21
N TYR A 26 -4.96 6.43 0.51
CA TYR A 26 -6.23 6.66 1.20
C TYR A 26 -6.14 6.19 2.64
N THR A 27 -7.16 6.49 3.45
CA THR A 27 -7.20 6.03 4.85
C THR A 27 -8.58 5.49 5.23
N ALA A 28 -8.57 4.42 6.00
CA ALA A 28 -9.76 3.82 6.60
C ALA A 28 -9.50 3.43 8.05
N GLU A 29 -10.55 3.19 8.83
CA GLU A 29 -10.46 2.76 10.21
C GLU A 29 -11.13 1.39 10.39
N ILE A 30 -10.44 0.45 11.05
CA ILE A 30 -11.01 -0.83 11.43
C ILE A 30 -11.90 -0.60 12.66
N GLN A 31 -13.22 -0.81 12.53
CA GLN A 31 -14.17 -0.44 13.59
C GLN A 31 -13.91 -1.13 14.92
N SER A 32 -13.57 -2.42 14.90
CA SER A 32 -13.41 -3.25 16.10
C SER A 32 -12.20 -2.84 16.95
N SER A 33 -11.12 -2.38 16.31
CA SER A 33 -9.86 -2.01 16.98
C SER A 33 -9.61 -0.49 17.02
N ARG A 34 -10.39 0.31 16.29
CA ARG A 34 -10.16 1.75 16.06
C ARG A 34 -8.79 2.03 15.42
N GLN A 35 -8.22 1.04 14.74
CA GLN A 35 -6.94 1.16 14.07
C GLN A 35 -7.12 1.88 12.74
N LEU A 36 -6.41 2.99 12.56
CA LEU A 36 -6.29 3.65 11.27
C LEU A 36 -5.32 2.87 10.37
N ILE A 37 -5.75 2.56 9.16
CA ILE A 37 -4.95 1.87 8.15
C ILE A 37 -4.81 2.73 6.89
N THR A 38 -3.70 2.57 6.20
CA THR A 38 -3.44 3.24 4.92
C THR A 38 -3.74 2.29 3.78
N LEU A 39 -4.55 2.74 2.83
CA LEU A 39 -4.99 1.94 1.70
C LEU A 39 -4.37 2.46 0.41
N TYR A 40 -3.93 1.52 -0.42
CA TYR A 40 -3.41 1.73 -1.75
C TYR A 40 -4.28 0.97 -2.74
N CYS A 41 -5.09 1.67 -3.52
CA CYS A 41 -6.06 1.04 -4.40
C CYS A 41 -5.35 0.33 -5.54
N ILE A 42 -5.80 -0.86 -5.90
CA ILE A 42 -5.29 -1.59 -7.07
C ILE A 42 -6.42 -1.89 -8.08
N ASP A 43 -7.60 -1.32 -7.84
CA ASP A 43 -8.84 -1.63 -8.53
C ASP A 43 -9.49 -0.36 -9.06
N PHE A 44 -9.40 -0.15 -10.37
CA PHE A 44 -10.07 0.96 -11.04
C PHE A 44 -11.49 0.59 -11.53
N ASN A 45 -11.83 -0.70 -11.52
CA ASN A 45 -13.05 -1.20 -12.14
C ASN A 45 -14.29 -0.99 -11.25
N HIS A 46 -14.08 -0.82 -9.95
CA HIS A 46 -15.14 -0.57 -8.98
C HIS A 46 -15.11 0.90 -8.50
N GLU A 47 -16.25 1.38 -8.01
CA GLU A 47 -16.46 2.80 -7.69
C GLU A 47 -15.38 3.35 -6.75
N VAL A 48 -14.70 4.43 -7.19
CA VAL A 48 -13.50 5.00 -6.54
C VAL A 48 -13.75 5.61 -5.17
N ALA A 49 -15.02 5.80 -4.80
CA ALA A 49 -15.41 6.13 -3.45
C ALA A 49 -16.10 4.90 -2.83
N PRO A 50 -15.41 4.07 -2.03
CA PRO A 50 -16.11 3.07 -1.25
C PRO A 50 -17.18 3.77 -0.39
N PRO A 51 -18.30 3.08 -0.07
CA PRO A 51 -19.27 3.61 0.86
C PRO A 51 -18.60 3.98 2.17
N TRP A 52 -19.21 4.89 2.93
CA TRP A 52 -18.69 5.32 4.23
C TRP A 52 -18.30 4.15 5.15
N GLN A 53 -18.98 3.01 4.99
CA GLN A 53 -18.71 1.78 5.70
C GLN A 53 -18.83 0.59 4.74
N TRP A 54 -17.87 -0.34 4.77
CA TRP A 54 -17.94 -1.60 4.02
C TRP A 54 -17.33 -2.77 4.79
N GLN A 55 -17.62 -3.99 4.34
CA GLN A 55 -17.02 -5.21 4.86
C GLN A 55 -15.82 -5.61 3.99
N ALA A 56 -14.73 -6.01 4.63
CA ALA A 56 -13.54 -6.48 3.94
C ALA A 56 -12.77 -7.50 4.77
N ASP A 57 -12.13 -8.43 4.08
CA ASP A 57 -11.13 -9.32 4.64
C ASP A 57 -9.75 -8.70 4.49
N ILE A 58 -8.97 -8.69 5.58
CA ILE A 58 -7.57 -8.28 5.55
C ILE A 58 -6.68 -9.50 5.75
N ARG A 59 -5.86 -9.81 4.75
CA ARG A 59 -5.03 -11.02 4.72
C ARG A 59 -3.62 -10.71 4.20
N PRO A 60 -2.57 -11.38 4.69
CA PRO A 60 -1.23 -11.25 4.11
C PRO A 60 -1.25 -11.56 2.62
N LEU A 61 -0.58 -10.73 1.80
CA LEU A 61 -0.50 -10.96 0.37
C LEU A 61 0.39 -12.17 0.09
N ASN A 62 -0.22 -13.32 -0.17
CA ASN A 62 0.49 -14.56 -0.47
C ASN A 62 -0.24 -15.38 -1.55
N LEU A 63 0.51 -16.24 -2.24
CA LEU A 63 0.01 -17.06 -3.35
C LEU A 63 -1.18 -17.95 -2.94
N ALA A 64 -1.20 -18.46 -1.71
CA ALA A 64 -2.24 -19.41 -1.27
C ALA A 64 -3.61 -18.74 -1.10
N ASP A 65 -3.64 -17.44 -0.79
CA ASP A 65 -4.87 -16.68 -0.58
C ASP A 65 -5.42 -16.03 -1.86
N VAL A 66 -4.67 -16.05 -2.98
CA VAL A 66 -5.08 -15.47 -4.27
C VAL A 66 -6.50 -15.88 -4.70
N PRO A 67 -6.93 -17.16 -4.61
CA PRO A 67 -8.28 -17.55 -5.02
C PRO A 67 -9.42 -16.87 -4.25
N SER A 68 -9.12 -16.27 -3.09
CA SER A 68 -10.08 -15.55 -2.24
C SER A 68 -9.96 -14.03 -2.31
N LEU A 69 -9.27 -13.51 -3.33
CA LEU A 69 -9.16 -12.07 -3.58
C LEU A 69 -10.15 -11.65 -4.67
N GLN A 70 -10.38 -10.34 -4.82
CA GLN A 70 -11.31 -9.76 -5.81
C GLN A 70 -11.04 -10.23 -7.23
N TYR A 71 -9.75 -10.37 -7.60
CA TYR A 71 -9.33 -10.84 -8.92
C TYR A 71 -8.85 -12.30 -8.91
N GLY A 72 -9.17 -13.06 -7.85
CA GLY A 72 -8.72 -14.44 -7.64
C GLY A 72 -9.25 -15.45 -8.66
N ASN A 73 -10.43 -15.20 -9.24
CA ASN A 73 -11.08 -16.08 -10.22
C ASN A 73 -10.58 -15.91 -11.66
N LEU A 74 -9.48 -15.16 -11.88
CA LEU A 74 -8.87 -15.09 -13.19
C LEU A 74 -8.29 -16.46 -13.62
N PRO A 75 -8.30 -16.79 -14.93
CA PRO A 75 -7.68 -18.01 -15.42
C PRO A 75 -6.20 -18.04 -15.04
N ASN A 76 -5.76 -19.15 -14.43
CA ASN A 76 -4.39 -19.39 -13.97
C ASN A 76 -3.95 -18.53 -12.76
N THR A 77 -4.09 -19.11 -11.56
CA THR A 77 -3.69 -18.51 -10.27
C THR A 77 -2.25 -18.02 -10.24
N ASN A 78 -1.30 -18.70 -10.89
CA ASN A 78 0.09 -18.23 -10.92
C ASN A 78 0.23 -16.94 -11.72
N SER A 79 -0.52 -16.79 -12.81
CA SER A 79 -0.56 -15.54 -13.58
C SER A 79 -1.20 -14.41 -12.78
N THR A 80 -2.27 -14.71 -12.02
CA THR A 80 -2.92 -13.76 -11.11
C THR A 80 -1.98 -13.33 -9.99
N TRP A 81 -1.23 -14.27 -9.41
CA TRP A 81 -0.22 -13.98 -8.40
C TRP A 81 0.83 -12.98 -8.91
N VAL A 82 1.39 -13.21 -10.10
CA VAL A 82 2.35 -12.29 -10.73
C VAL A 82 1.78 -10.88 -10.88
N LYS A 83 0.47 -10.73 -11.13
CA LYS A 83 -0.19 -9.42 -11.16
C LYS A 83 -0.20 -8.74 -9.79
N TYR A 84 -0.55 -9.47 -8.73
CA TYR A 84 -0.50 -8.93 -7.37
C TYR A 84 0.92 -8.58 -6.93
N GLU A 85 1.93 -9.39 -7.30
CA GLU A 85 3.33 -9.06 -7.05
C GLU A 85 3.74 -7.77 -7.78
N ALA A 86 3.36 -7.62 -9.05
CA ALA A 86 3.64 -6.42 -9.83
C ALA A 86 2.94 -5.18 -9.23
N ALA A 87 1.68 -5.30 -8.81
CA ALA A 87 0.95 -4.23 -8.14
C ALA A 87 1.62 -3.84 -6.81
N ALA A 88 1.99 -4.81 -5.97
CA ALA A 88 2.69 -4.55 -4.72
C ALA A 88 4.06 -3.87 -4.94
N TRP A 89 4.77 -4.23 -6.02
CA TRP A 89 6.02 -3.55 -6.39
C TRP A 89 5.77 -2.06 -6.72
N LEU A 90 4.73 -1.77 -7.51
CA LEU A 90 4.34 -0.39 -7.87
C LEU A 90 3.94 0.40 -6.63
N ILE A 91 3.13 -0.18 -5.75
CA ILE A 91 2.77 0.48 -4.49
C ILE A 91 4.02 0.72 -3.62
N THR A 92 4.98 -0.21 -3.60
CA THR A 92 6.26 0.01 -2.91
C THR A 92 7.00 1.23 -3.48
N GLN A 93 7.07 1.40 -4.81
CA GLN A 93 7.67 2.59 -5.43
C GLN A 93 6.91 3.88 -5.08
N LEU A 94 5.57 3.82 -5.12
CA LEU A 94 4.69 4.92 -4.74
C LEU A 94 4.99 5.40 -3.31
N THR A 95 5.09 4.48 -2.34
CA THR A 95 5.34 4.85 -0.93
C THR A 95 6.73 5.44 -0.68
N GLN A 96 7.72 5.11 -1.53
CA GLN A 96 9.09 5.60 -1.41
C GLN A 96 9.31 6.92 -2.15
N SER A 97 8.39 7.30 -3.04
CA SER A 97 8.49 8.51 -3.83
C SER A 97 8.00 9.75 -3.06
N ALA A 98 8.78 10.83 -3.12
CA ALA A 98 8.34 12.16 -2.68
C ALA A 98 7.62 12.96 -3.80
N SER A 99 7.68 12.48 -5.05
CA SER A 99 7.08 13.15 -6.20
C SER A 99 5.62 12.76 -6.36
N LYS A 100 4.70 13.72 -6.23
CA LYS A 100 3.26 13.50 -6.44
C LYS A 100 2.94 13.00 -7.86
N TYR A 101 3.73 13.44 -8.84
CA TYR A 101 3.62 12.94 -10.21
C TYR A 101 4.00 11.46 -10.29
N GLN A 102 5.13 11.06 -9.72
CA GLN A 102 5.57 9.66 -9.75
C GLN A 102 4.61 8.76 -8.95
N GLN A 103 4.11 9.23 -7.80
CA GLN A 103 3.06 8.52 -7.05
C GLN A 103 1.84 8.23 -7.93
N ALA A 104 1.44 9.18 -8.77
CA ALA A 104 0.34 9.00 -9.69
C ALA A 104 0.66 8.06 -10.85
N VAL A 105 1.88 8.14 -11.40
CA VAL A 105 2.36 7.19 -12.43
C VAL A 105 2.29 5.76 -11.90
N ASP A 106 2.81 5.51 -10.70
CA ASP A 106 2.83 4.19 -10.09
C ASP A 106 1.41 3.71 -9.75
N GLN A 107 0.53 4.62 -9.29
CA GLN A 107 -0.87 4.32 -9.02
C GLN A 107 -1.63 3.91 -10.30
N TYR A 108 -1.50 4.68 -11.38
CA TYR A 108 -2.18 4.40 -12.63
C TYR A 108 -1.66 3.11 -13.28
N ALA A 109 -0.36 2.84 -13.14
CA ALA A 109 0.22 1.56 -13.57
C ALA A 109 -0.33 0.38 -12.74
N ALA A 110 -0.58 0.57 -11.43
CA ALA A 110 -1.16 -0.47 -10.60
C ALA A 110 -2.61 -0.76 -10.99
N TRP A 111 -3.39 0.28 -11.30
CA TRP A 111 -4.74 0.14 -11.85
C TRP A 111 -4.76 -0.59 -13.20
N ASP A 112 -3.81 -0.29 -14.11
CA ASP A 112 -3.72 -0.89 -15.44
C ASP A 112 -3.51 -2.43 -15.38
N ILE A 113 -2.88 -2.95 -14.33
CA ILE A 113 -2.67 -4.41 -14.15
C ILE A 113 -3.99 -5.19 -14.10
N PHE A 114 -5.03 -4.61 -13.49
CA PHE A 114 -6.33 -5.23 -13.26
C PHE A 114 -7.47 -4.60 -14.07
N LEU A 115 -7.17 -3.59 -14.88
CA LEU A 115 -8.15 -2.86 -15.68
C LEU A 115 -8.92 -3.80 -16.62
N ASP A 116 -10.25 -3.74 -16.53
CA ASP A 116 -11.14 -4.47 -17.43
C ASP A 116 -11.52 -3.65 -18.67
N THR A 117 -12.06 -4.33 -19.69
CA THR A 117 -12.43 -3.70 -20.97
C THR A 117 -13.58 -2.68 -20.86
N GLY A 118 -14.42 -2.79 -19.83
CA GLY A 118 -15.53 -1.87 -19.59
C GLY A 118 -15.08 -0.51 -19.09
N HIS A 119 -13.92 -0.44 -18.43
CA HIS A 119 -13.41 0.76 -17.77
C HIS A 119 -12.25 1.45 -18.52
N VAL A 120 -11.72 0.84 -19.60
CA VAL A 120 -10.63 1.42 -20.43
C VAL A 120 -10.94 2.85 -20.87
N SER A 121 -12.16 3.14 -21.34
CA SER A 121 -12.50 4.50 -21.83
C SER A 121 -12.39 5.57 -20.74
N ALA A 122 -12.83 5.26 -19.52
CA ALA A 122 -12.75 6.18 -18.39
C ALA A 122 -11.29 6.35 -17.91
N TYR A 123 -10.54 5.25 -17.86
CA TYR A 123 -9.11 5.26 -17.57
C TYR A 123 -8.33 6.14 -18.57
N ASP A 124 -8.48 5.87 -19.87
CA ASP A 124 -7.81 6.59 -20.95
C ASP A 124 -8.16 8.08 -20.96
N SER A 125 -9.44 8.42 -20.71
CA SER A 125 -9.89 9.80 -20.59
C SER A 125 -9.16 10.54 -19.45
N SER A 126 -8.97 9.86 -18.32
CA SER A 126 -8.28 10.41 -17.16
C SER A 126 -6.77 10.57 -17.40
N VAL A 127 -6.13 9.59 -18.05
CA VAL A 127 -4.73 9.68 -18.49
C VAL A 127 -4.53 10.83 -19.47
N ALA A 128 -5.42 10.96 -20.46
CA ALA A 128 -5.36 12.03 -21.45
C ALA A 128 -5.56 13.43 -20.84
N ALA A 129 -6.37 13.54 -19.77
CA ALA A 129 -6.58 14.80 -19.06
C ALA A 129 -5.31 15.31 -18.35
N VAL A 130 -4.40 14.42 -17.94
CA VAL A 130 -3.08 14.81 -17.41
C VAL A 130 -2.15 15.27 -18.53
N GLY A 131 -2.13 14.53 -19.64
CA GLY A 131 -1.35 14.85 -20.84
C GLY A 131 0.17 14.69 -20.67
N GLY A 132 0.93 15.26 -21.62
CA GLY A 132 2.39 15.20 -21.60
C GLY A 132 2.95 13.77 -21.79
N SER A 133 3.96 13.40 -21.00
CA SER A 133 4.58 12.06 -21.01
C SER A 133 3.84 11.02 -20.17
N PHE A 134 2.74 11.40 -19.50
CA PHE A 134 2.12 10.60 -18.45
C PHE A 134 1.76 9.17 -18.89
N ALA A 135 1.13 9.02 -20.06
CA ALA A 135 0.81 7.70 -20.61
C ALA A 135 2.07 6.84 -20.86
N GLY A 136 3.14 7.46 -21.36
CA GLY A 136 4.42 6.77 -21.58
C GLY A 136 5.10 6.37 -20.28
N ASP A 137 5.02 7.23 -19.25
CA ASP A 137 5.60 6.98 -17.94
C ASP A 137 4.84 5.86 -17.19
N ILE A 138 3.50 5.81 -17.30
CA ILE A 138 2.67 4.70 -16.80
C ILE A 138 3.11 3.38 -17.44
N MET A 139 3.21 3.34 -18.77
CA MET A 139 3.66 2.14 -19.48
C MET A 139 5.09 1.74 -19.07
N GLY A 140 5.96 2.72 -18.80
CA GLY A 140 7.30 2.48 -18.25
C GLY A 140 7.24 1.79 -16.88
N ALA A 141 6.46 2.33 -15.94
CA ALA A 141 6.28 1.79 -14.60
C ALA A 141 5.66 0.38 -14.64
N TYR A 142 4.60 0.18 -15.43
CA TYR A 142 3.97 -1.12 -15.67
C TYR A 142 5.01 -2.18 -16.09
N ASN A 143 5.80 -1.88 -17.12
CA ASN A 143 6.82 -2.81 -17.61
C ASN A 143 7.93 -3.08 -16.58
N ASN A 144 8.30 -2.08 -15.78
CA ASN A 144 9.30 -2.24 -14.72
C ASN A 144 8.78 -3.14 -13.60
N ALA A 145 7.48 -3.08 -13.27
CA ALA A 145 6.87 -3.93 -12.27
C ALA A 145 6.98 -5.42 -12.63
N PHE A 146 6.57 -5.80 -13.85
CA PHE A 146 6.69 -7.19 -14.29
C PHE A 146 8.15 -7.65 -14.43
N LYS A 147 9.07 -6.76 -14.82
CA LYS A 147 10.51 -7.07 -14.81
C LYS A 147 11.02 -7.31 -13.39
N ALA A 148 10.55 -6.55 -12.40
CA ALA A 148 10.95 -6.74 -11.00
C ALA A 148 10.48 -8.10 -10.47
N VAL A 149 9.25 -8.51 -10.79
CA VAL A 149 8.73 -9.84 -10.45
C VAL A 149 9.56 -10.95 -11.13
N GLN A 150 9.87 -10.81 -12.42
CA GLN A 150 10.76 -11.74 -13.13
C GLN A 150 12.17 -11.83 -12.50
N ASN A 151 12.63 -10.75 -11.88
CA ASN A 151 13.91 -10.68 -11.18
C ASN A 151 13.82 -11.11 -9.70
N GLY A 152 12.70 -11.68 -9.27
CA GLY A 152 12.54 -12.28 -7.94
C GLY A 152 12.05 -11.33 -6.86
N TYR A 153 11.35 -10.24 -7.22
CA TYR A 153 10.60 -9.46 -6.23
C TYR A 153 9.58 -10.34 -5.49
N ALA A 154 9.51 -10.17 -4.17
CA ALA A 154 8.49 -10.78 -3.32
C ALA A 154 7.73 -9.68 -2.55
N PRO A 155 6.40 -9.75 -2.43
CA PRO A 155 5.59 -8.69 -1.83
C PRO A 155 5.51 -8.77 -0.29
N ASP A 156 6.63 -9.08 0.36
CA ASP A 156 6.68 -9.22 1.82
C ASP A 156 6.28 -7.92 2.53
N GLY A 157 5.48 -8.04 3.60
CA GLY A 157 5.01 -6.91 4.39
C GLY A 157 3.79 -6.18 3.80
N TRP A 158 3.16 -6.73 2.77
CA TRP A 158 1.86 -6.27 2.26
C TRP A 158 0.72 -7.20 2.69
N SER A 159 -0.42 -6.61 2.99
CA SER A 159 -1.71 -7.29 3.15
C SER A 159 -2.67 -6.79 2.06
N VAL A 160 -3.56 -7.66 1.61
CA VAL A 160 -4.68 -7.29 0.73
C VAL A 160 -5.90 -7.02 1.60
N VAL A 161 -6.62 -5.95 1.25
CA VAL A 161 -7.94 -5.62 1.78
C VAL A 161 -8.94 -5.92 0.68
N SER A 162 -9.49 -7.13 0.71
CA SER A 162 -10.44 -7.62 -0.28
C SER A 162 -11.87 -7.35 0.19
N PRO A 163 -12.75 -6.81 -0.67
CA PRO A 163 -14.14 -6.53 -0.30
C PRO A 163 -14.91 -7.81 0.04
N ASP A 164 -15.92 -7.72 0.91
CA ASP A 164 -16.91 -8.79 1.13
C ASP A 164 -18.32 -8.23 0.85
N PRO A 165 -19.06 -8.74 -0.16
CA PRO A 165 -18.68 -9.86 -1.03
C PRO A 165 -17.60 -9.48 -2.07
N ASP A 166 -16.70 -10.42 -2.35
CA ASP A 166 -15.67 -10.32 -3.39
C ASP A 166 -16.18 -10.80 -4.77
N GLN A 167 -15.35 -10.58 -5.80
CA GLN A 167 -15.48 -11.15 -7.14
C GLN A 167 -16.80 -10.80 -7.85
N ARG A 168 -17.32 -9.60 -7.57
CA ARG A 168 -18.58 -9.10 -8.11
C ARG A 168 -18.44 -7.69 -8.64
N ALA A 169 -19.22 -7.36 -9.67
CA ALA A 169 -19.25 -6.03 -10.25
C ALA A 169 -19.81 -4.94 -9.30
N ASP A 170 -20.52 -5.33 -8.24
CA ASP A 170 -21.06 -4.44 -7.21
C ASP A 170 -20.23 -4.44 -5.92
N SER A 171 -19.05 -5.08 -5.90
CA SER A 171 -18.14 -5.00 -4.76
C SER A 171 -17.53 -3.61 -4.63
N THR A 172 -17.00 -3.30 -3.45
CA THR A 172 -16.11 -2.16 -3.30
C THR A 172 -14.74 -2.45 -3.91
N GLN A 173 -13.87 -1.44 -3.96
CA GLN A 173 -12.52 -1.59 -4.49
C GLN A 173 -11.64 -2.53 -3.64
N GLU A 174 -10.71 -3.21 -4.30
CA GLU A 174 -9.62 -3.91 -3.63
C GLU A 174 -8.39 -3.00 -3.39
N PHE A 175 -7.79 -3.14 -2.21
CA PHE A 175 -6.64 -2.34 -1.79
C PHE A 175 -5.47 -3.22 -1.30
N LEU A 176 -4.27 -2.65 -1.34
CA LEU A 176 -3.13 -3.08 -0.54
C LEU A 176 -2.98 -2.17 0.69
N THR A 177 -2.53 -2.74 1.78
CA THR A 177 -2.13 -2.03 3.01
C THR A 177 -0.81 -2.60 3.50
N PRO A 178 0.09 -1.80 4.12
CA PRO A 178 1.18 -2.37 4.89
C PRO A 178 0.60 -3.40 5.86
N ASP A 179 1.29 -4.51 6.06
CA ASP A 179 0.76 -5.61 6.84
C ASP A 179 0.34 -5.13 8.24
N VAL A 180 -0.94 -5.31 8.54
CA VAL A 180 -1.56 -4.91 9.80
C VAL A 180 -1.71 -6.10 10.76
N GLY A 181 -1.14 -7.25 10.41
CA GLY A 181 -1.19 -8.47 11.23
C GLY A 181 -2.60 -9.06 11.30
N GLY A 182 -3.27 -9.20 10.15
CA GLY A 182 -4.65 -9.69 10.07
C GLY A 182 -4.92 -10.88 11.02
N ASN A 183 -5.87 -10.72 11.95
CA ASN A 183 -6.28 -11.64 13.03
C ASN A 183 -5.17 -12.25 13.92
N THR A 184 -3.92 -11.83 13.77
CA THR A 184 -2.81 -12.25 14.64
C THR A 184 -1.96 -11.02 14.94
N VAL A 185 -2.13 -10.51 16.15
CA VAL A 185 -1.27 -9.45 16.71
C VAL A 185 0.18 -9.92 16.66
N ALA A 186 0.94 -9.45 15.68
CA ALA A 186 2.39 -9.37 15.75
C ALA A 186 2.75 -7.91 15.48
N THR A 187 2.85 -7.18 16.57
CA THR A 187 3.35 -5.81 16.65
C THR A 187 4.68 -5.70 15.89
N PRO A 188 4.81 -4.81 14.88
CA PRO A 188 6.12 -4.40 14.41
C PRO A 188 6.82 -3.74 15.59
N GLU A 189 7.96 -4.29 16.04
CA GLU A 189 8.74 -3.63 17.07
C GLU A 189 9.10 -2.22 16.57
N PRO A 190 8.64 -1.14 17.22
CA PRO A 190 9.18 0.16 16.89
C PRO A 190 10.68 0.13 17.19
N VAL A 191 11.45 0.84 16.37
CA VAL A 191 12.92 0.99 16.38
C VAL A 191 13.51 1.56 17.70
N SER A 192 12.79 1.45 18.80
CA SER A 192 13.10 1.89 20.17
C SER A 192 14.43 1.38 20.71
N ILE A 193 14.97 0.27 20.18
CA ILE A 193 16.30 -0.23 20.60
C ILE A 193 17.43 0.71 20.11
N LEU A 194 17.27 1.37 18.96
CA LEU A 194 18.25 2.35 18.47
C LEU A 194 18.18 3.69 19.24
N LEU A 195 16.99 4.06 19.74
CA LEU A 195 16.80 5.26 20.55
C LEU A 195 17.30 5.09 22.00
N LEU A 196 17.17 3.90 22.60
CA LEU A 196 17.75 3.65 23.92
C LEU A 196 19.30 3.60 23.88
N GLY A 197 19.88 3.02 22.82
CA GLY A 197 21.34 2.91 22.67
C GLY A 197 22.06 4.25 22.50
N THR A 198 21.45 5.20 21.79
CA THR A 198 22.06 6.53 21.54
C THR A 198 21.96 7.47 22.74
N VAL A 199 20.85 7.44 23.48
CA VAL A 199 20.66 8.30 24.66
C VAL A 199 21.61 7.92 25.80
N LEU A 200 21.80 6.62 26.07
CA LEU A 200 22.69 6.18 27.15
C LEU A 200 24.16 6.51 26.87
N LEU A 201 24.62 6.38 25.62
CA LEU A 201 26.00 6.76 25.25
C LEU A 201 26.21 8.28 25.35
N GLY A 202 25.22 9.09 24.95
CA GLY A 202 25.28 10.55 25.05
C GLY A 202 25.40 11.06 26.49
N VAL A 203 24.61 10.49 27.42
CA VAL A 203 24.63 10.90 28.84
C VAL A 203 25.95 10.51 29.52
N VAL A 204 26.52 9.34 29.21
CA VAL A 204 27.82 8.91 29.77
C VAL A 204 28.97 9.76 29.25
N ALA A 205 28.97 10.13 27.96
CA ALA A 205 29.98 11.01 27.38
C ALA A 205 29.95 12.42 28.01
N LEU A 206 28.75 12.99 28.21
CA LEU A 206 28.58 14.30 28.83
C LEU A 206 29.02 14.32 30.31
N ALA A 207 28.72 13.25 31.06
CA ALA A 207 29.14 13.11 32.45
C ALA A 207 30.67 13.02 32.59
N ARG A 208 31.33 12.24 31.72
CA ARG A 208 32.81 12.12 31.70
C ARG A 208 33.50 13.43 31.33
N TRP A 209 32.91 14.23 30.45
CA TRP A 209 33.46 15.54 30.07
C TRP A 209 33.40 16.55 31.22
N ARG A 210 32.31 16.58 32.01
CA ARG A 210 32.18 17.47 33.17
C ARG A 210 33.16 17.13 34.29
N LEU A 211 33.38 15.84 34.56
CA LEU A 211 34.34 15.41 35.58
C LEU A 211 35.79 15.79 35.23
N LYS A 212 36.17 15.75 33.94
CA LYS A 212 37.50 16.22 33.49
C LYS A 212 37.71 17.72 33.67
N ARG A 213 36.65 18.54 33.59
CA ARG A 213 36.77 20.00 33.76
C ARG A 213 36.88 20.42 35.23
N HIS A 214 36.19 19.74 36.15
CA HIS A 214 36.30 20.05 37.58
C HIS A 214 37.56 19.50 38.27
N GLY A 215 38.28 18.56 37.64
CA GLY A 215 39.58 18.08 38.11
C GLY A 215 40.76 18.97 37.72
N ALA A 216 40.56 20.02 36.91
CA ALA A 216 41.62 20.90 36.41
C ALA A 216 41.80 22.19 37.23
N ASP A 217 40.98 22.43 38.26
CA ASP A 217 41.05 23.63 39.11
C ASP A 217 41.85 23.43 40.41
N TYR A 218 42.55 22.29 40.55
CA TYR A 218 43.50 22.03 41.65
C TYR A 218 44.82 21.49 41.07
N SER A 219 45.62 22.38 40.48
CA SER A 219 47.01 22.14 40.13
C SER A 219 47.78 23.46 40.23
#